data_AF-A0A7S2DB76-F1
#
_entry.id   AF-A0A7S2DB76-F1
#
_cell.length_a   1.000
_cell.length_b   1.000
_cell.length_c   1.000
_cell.angle_alpha   90.00
_cell.angle_beta   90.00
_cell.angle_gamma   90.00
#
_symmetry.space_group_name_H-M   'P 1'
#
loop_
_entity.id
_entity.type
_entity.pdbx_description
1 polymer ?
#
loop_
_entity_poly.entity_id
_entity_poly.type
_entity_poly.pdbx_seq_one_letter_code
_entity_poly.pdbx_strand_id
1 'polypeptide(L)'
;VYPTYFTAMASTAMDPELDAQLKALRDTMPIKDEYLREMKGILAQIGLEESYVKYLLAVAVGYEVGHLFPAAGTTGCAGLLAAMPNGTVVHGRNMDLEGFQVEVNGTTLYYPEVTVEVLHMRGGRPLFTSVQWPGGVGIHTAMRFDGGWSFEQNTRFHSARKALNHGLDHRSVGFMLSARKVMETTPDFETAVKKLQALNLMAPSYFIVAGAQPWEGVVITMDDGGGREPGTP
;
A
#
# COMPACT_ATOMS: atom_id res chain seq x y z
N VAL A 1 16.22 -23.69 1.29
CA VAL A 1 16.30 -22.44 2.06
C VAL A 1 16.00 -21.33 1.08
N TYR A 2 14.78 -20.79 1.13
CA TYR A 2 14.44 -19.62 0.31
C TYR A 2 15.25 -18.43 0.83
N PRO A 3 15.81 -17.59 -0.04
CA PRO A 3 16.50 -16.40 0.43
C PRO A 3 15.52 -15.51 1.21
N THR A 4 16.01 -14.84 2.25
CA THR A 4 15.23 -13.92 3.11
C THR A 4 14.57 -12.85 2.25
N TYR A 5 13.43 -12.25 2.61
CA TYR A 5 12.79 -11.20 1.80
C TYR A 5 13.77 -10.18 1.15
N PHE A 6 14.73 -9.66 1.93
CA PHE A 6 15.77 -8.73 1.43
C PHE A 6 16.94 -9.44 0.74
N THR A 7 17.34 -10.63 1.21
CA THR A 7 18.36 -11.44 0.56
C THR A 7 17.83 -12.02 -0.76
N ALA A 8 16.54 -12.26 -0.94
CA ALA A 8 15.91 -12.72 -2.18
C ALA A 8 15.91 -11.59 -3.19
N MET A 9 15.50 -10.39 -2.76
CA MET A 9 15.68 -9.17 -3.56
C MET A 9 17.14 -8.92 -3.95
N ALA A 10 18.12 -9.38 -3.17
CA ALA A 10 19.54 -9.14 -3.41
C ALA A 10 20.36 -10.31 -4.00
N SER A 11 19.93 -11.56 -3.85
CA SER A 11 20.70 -12.78 -4.11
C SER A 11 20.12 -13.65 -5.21
N THR A 12 18.84 -13.52 -5.52
CA THR A 12 18.36 -13.96 -6.83
C THR A 12 18.57 -12.81 -7.77
N ALA A 13 19.34 -13.03 -8.84
CA ALA A 13 19.19 -12.23 -10.04
C ALA A 13 17.69 -12.29 -10.38
N MET A 14 16.94 -11.25 -9.98
CA MET A 14 15.53 -11.16 -10.29
C MET A 14 15.41 -11.30 -11.80
N ASP A 15 14.30 -11.91 -12.21
CA ASP A 15 13.93 -12.00 -13.62
C ASP A 15 14.28 -10.67 -14.31
N PRO A 16 15.19 -10.67 -15.30
CA PRO A 16 15.63 -9.44 -15.97
C PRO A 16 14.47 -8.61 -16.53
N GLU A 17 13.37 -9.27 -16.91
CA GLU A 17 12.15 -8.61 -17.32
C GLU A 17 11.54 -7.80 -16.17
N LEU A 18 11.42 -8.41 -15.00
CA LEU A 18 10.88 -7.76 -13.80
C LEU A 18 11.75 -6.60 -13.31
N ASP A 19 13.08 -6.75 -13.34
CA ASP A 19 14.00 -5.67 -13.00
C ASP A 19 13.82 -4.46 -13.93
N ALA A 20 13.69 -4.72 -15.24
CA ALA A 20 13.42 -3.69 -16.24
C ALA A 20 12.05 -3.02 -16.04
N GLN A 21 11.01 -3.78 -15.70
CA GLN A 21 9.67 -3.27 -15.42
C GLN A 21 9.64 -2.37 -14.17
N LEU A 22 10.27 -2.80 -13.07
CA LEU A 22 10.37 -1.99 -11.86
C LEU A 22 11.18 -0.71 -12.07
N LYS A 23 12.24 -0.78 -12.88
CA LYS A 23 12.99 0.40 -13.30
C LYS A 23 12.11 1.36 -14.10
N ALA A 24 11.33 0.84 -15.06
CA ALA A 24 10.41 1.66 -15.84
C ALA A 24 9.35 2.32 -14.96
N LEU A 25 8.72 1.58 -14.04
CA LEU A 25 7.75 2.12 -13.09
C LEU A 25 8.35 3.21 -12.20
N ARG A 26 9.58 3.00 -11.68
CA ARG A 26 10.29 4.02 -10.91
C ARG A 26 10.47 5.32 -11.69
N ASP A 27 10.77 5.21 -12.99
CA ASP A 27 11.09 6.36 -13.83
C ASP A 27 9.84 7.10 -14.34
N THR A 28 8.69 6.42 -14.42
CA THR A 28 7.45 6.99 -14.95
C THR A 28 6.45 7.45 -13.89
N MET A 29 6.35 6.71 -12.78
CA MET A 29 5.36 6.98 -11.73
C MET A 29 5.66 8.31 -11.03
N PRO A 30 4.64 9.15 -10.79
CA PRO A 30 4.79 10.41 -10.06
C PRO A 30 4.96 10.18 -8.55
N ILE A 31 6.08 9.58 -8.15
CA ILE A 31 6.45 9.34 -6.75
C ILE A 31 6.95 10.65 -6.14
N LYS A 32 6.47 10.97 -4.94
CA LYS A 32 6.94 12.13 -4.18
C LYS A 32 8.41 11.95 -3.81
N ASP A 33 9.25 12.95 -4.05
CA ASP A 33 10.70 12.91 -3.73
C ASP A 33 10.98 12.51 -2.28
N GLU A 34 10.11 12.91 -1.35
CA GLU A 34 10.20 12.53 0.05
C GLU A 34 10.13 11.02 0.27
N TYR A 35 9.24 10.32 -0.44
CA TYR A 35 9.12 8.86 -0.35
C TYR A 35 10.35 8.16 -0.94
N LEU A 36 10.92 8.70 -2.02
CA LEU A 36 12.17 8.19 -2.57
C LEU A 36 13.34 8.38 -1.60
N ARG A 37 13.42 9.52 -0.91
CA ARG A 37 14.43 9.74 0.13
C ARG A 37 14.26 8.80 1.31
N GLU A 38 13.02 8.53 1.73
CA GLU A 38 12.73 7.56 2.78
C GLU A 38 13.19 6.14 2.40
N MET A 39 12.86 5.68 1.19
CA MET A 39 13.34 4.40 0.66
C MET A 39 14.88 4.34 0.64
N LYS A 40 15.56 5.39 0.16
CA LYS A 40 17.03 5.46 0.17
C LYS A 40 17.61 5.43 1.59
N GLY A 41 16.98 6.13 2.54
CA GLY A 41 17.39 6.12 3.94
C GLY A 41 17.26 4.74 4.57
N ILE A 42 16.18 4.01 4.28
CA ILE A 42 16.00 2.62 4.72
C ILE A 42 17.16 1.76 4.19
N LEU A 43 17.47 1.85 2.89
CA LEU A 43 18.55 1.07 2.27
C LEU A 43 19.92 1.38 2.89
N ALA A 44 20.23 2.67 3.06
CA ALA A 44 21.49 3.10 3.68
C ALA A 44 21.64 2.54 5.10
N GLN A 45 20.56 2.51 5.88
CA GLN A 45 20.56 1.99 7.25
C GLN A 45 20.86 0.48 7.32
N ILE A 46 20.50 -0.27 6.28
CA ILE A 46 20.75 -1.72 6.18
C ILE A 46 21.95 -2.06 5.27
N GLY A 47 22.74 -1.06 4.87
CA GLY A 47 23.97 -1.25 4.09
C GLY A 47 23.73 -1.65 2.62
N LEU A 48 22.59 -1.30 2.04
CA LEU A 48 22.26 -1.55 0.63
C LEU A 48 22.42 -0.28 -0.22
N GLU A 49 22.83 -0.49 -1.48
CA GLU A 49 23.03 0.57 -2.47
C GLU A 49 21.71 1.23 -2.90
N GLU A 50 21.75 2.51 -3.32
CA GLU A 50 20.55 3.23 -3.79
C GLU A 50 19.87 2.57 -4.99
N SER A 51 20.61 1.78 -5.78
CA SER A 51 20.07 1.02 -6.92
C SER A 51 18.98 0.00 -6.51
N TYR A 52 18.88 -0.32 -5.22
CA TYR A 52 17.86 -1.20 -4.65
C TYR A 52 16.52 -0.50 -4.35
N VAL A 53 16.40 0.83 -4.53
CA VAL A 53 15.14 1.58 -4.31
C VAL A 53 13.97 0.98 -5.09
N LYS A 54 14.24 0.47 -6.29
CA LYS A 54 13.21 -0.18 -7.14
C LYS A 54 12.55 -1.39 -6.48
N TYR A 55 13.21 -2.05 -5.52
CA TYR A 55 12.64 -3.18 -4.79
C TYR A 55 11.74 -2.73 -3.63
N LEU A 56 12.07 -1.62 -2.95
CA LEU A 56 11.14 -1.00 -1.99
C LEU A 56 9.91 -0.42 -2.71
N LEU A 57 10.11 0.08 -3.93
CA LEU A 57 9.00 0.46 -4.79
C LEU A 57 8.14 -0.74 -5.18
N ALA A 58 8.76 -1.89 -5.46
CA ALA A 58 8.08 -3.15 -5.73
C ALA A 58 7.14 -3.54 -4.57
N VAL A 59 7.56 -3.34 -3.32
CA VAL A 59 6.68 -3.52 -2.14
C VAL A 59 5.46 -2.59 -2.22
N ALA A 60 5.67 -1.33 -2.58
CA ALA A 60 4.61 -0.32 -2.64
C ALA A 60 3.61 -0.50 -3.80
N VAL A 61 3.95 -1.31 -4.81
CA VAL A 61 3.05 -1.71 -5.92
C VAL A 61 2.74 -3.21 -5.93
N GLY A 62 3.08 -3.92 -4.84
CA GLY A 62 3.07 -5.38 -4.79
C GLY A 62 1.69 -5.99 -5.04
N TYR A 63 0.63 -5.26 -4.69
CA TYR A 63 -0.75 -5.66 -4.87
C TYR A 63 -1.23 -5.52 -6.32
N GLU A 64 -0.66 -4.59 -7.05
CA GLU A 64 -1.04 -4.28 -8.43
C GLU A 64 -0.28 -5.15 -9.43
N VAL A 65 0.98 -5.48 -9.14
CA VAL A 65 1.80 -6.23 -10.10
C VAL A 65 1.90 -7.72 -9.80
N GLY A 66 1.23 -8.24 -8.75
CA GLY A 66 0.81 -9.64 -8.49
C GLY A 66 1.81 -10.80 -8.59
N HIS A 67 2.97 -10.58 -9.22
CA HIS A 67 3.98 -11.54 -9.63
C HIS A 67 5.33 -11.27 -8.94
N LEU A 68 5.42 -10.21 -8.14
CA LEU A 68 6.63 -9.89 -7.36
C LEU A 68 6.89 -10.86 -6.21
N PHE A 69 5.88 -11.62 -5.79
CA PHE A 69 5.98 -12.60 -4.72
C PHE A 69 5.54 -13.97 -5.25
N PRO A 70 6.45 -14.79 -5.80
CA PRO A 70 6.15 -16.09 -6.41
C PRO A 70 5.55 -17.14 -5.44
N ALA A 71 5.34 -16.77 -4.17
CA ALA A 71 4.77 -17.61 -3.13
C ALA A 71 3.42 -17.09 -2.59
N ALA A 72 2.86 -16.01 -3.13
CA ALA A 72 1.56 -15.52 -2.68
C ALA A 72 0.48 -16.50 -3.13
N GLY A 73 0.09 -17.41 -2.25
CA GLY A 73 -1.16 -18.14 -2.37
C GLY A 73 -2.35 -17.19 -2.19
N THR A 74 -3.39 -17.61 -1.49
CA THR A 74 -4.62 -16.81 -1.37
C THR A 74 -4.36 -15.46 -0.70
N THR A 75 -4.40 -14.37 -1.47
CA THR A 75 -4.48 -13.01 -0.94
C THR A 75 -5.94 -12.68 -0.66
N GLY A 76 -6.26 -12.48 0.62
CA GLY A 76 -7.60 -12.18 1.11
C GLY A 76 -7.59 -10.92 1.95
N CYS A 77 -8.67 -10.15 1.86
CA CYS A 77 -8.89 -9.04 2.77
C CYS A 77 -10.37 -9.02 3.12
N ALA A 78 -10.68 -8.86 4.41
CA ALA A 78 -12.04 -8.64 4.88
C ALA A 78 -12.10 -7.31 5.62
N GLY A 79 -13.08 -6.50 5.25
CA GLY A 79 -13.34 -5.18 5.82
C GLY A 79 -14.74 -5.08 6.40
N LEU A 80 -14.91 -4.31 7.47
CA LEU A 80 -16.20 -4.11 8.13
C LEU A 80 -16.38 -2.66 8.55
N LEU A 81 -17.55 -2.11 8.18
CA LEU A 81 -18.11 -0.88 8.73
C LEU A 81 -19.40 -1.21 9.46
N ALA A 82 -19.48 -0.82 10.73
CA ALA A 82 -20.70 -0.96 11.54
C ALA A 82 -21.02 0.35 12.23
N ALA A 83 -22.21 0.89 12.00
CA ALA A 83 -22.68 2.08 12.68
C ALA A 83 -23.49 1.71 13.94
N MET A 84 -23.09 2.25 15.08
CA MET A 84 -23.82 2.12 16.35
C MET A 84 -25.05 3.04 16.37
N PRO A 85 -26.06 2.80 17.24
CA PRO A 85 -27.28 3.63 17.29
C PRO A 85 -27.04 5.13 17.52
N ASN A 86 -25.93 5.50 18.14
CA ASN A 86 -25.52 6.88 18.36
C ASN A 86 -24.80 7.51 17.15
N GLY A 87 -24.66 6.78 16.04
CA GLY A 87 -23.99 7.18 14.81
C GLY A 87 -22.49 6.93 14.77
N THR A 88 -21.85 6.49 15.86
CA THR A 88 -20.42 6.14 15.83
C THR A 88 -20.19 4.97 14.88
N VAL A 89 -19.25 5.13 13.92
CA VAL A 89 -18.85 4.08 12.99
C VAL A 89 -17.64 3.34 13.53
N VAL A 90 -17.75 2.02 13.61
CA VAL A 90 -16.66 1.10 13.91
C VAL A 90 -16.12 0.57 12.59
N HIS A 91 -14.80 0.64 12.44
CA HIS A 91 -14.07 0.16 11.27
C HIS A 91 -13.09 -0.93 11.70
N GLY A 92 -13.26 -2.13 11.18
CA GLY A 92 -12.43 -3.28 11.51
C GLY A 92 -12.06 -4.09 10.27
N ARG A 93 -10.94 -4.80 10.36
CA ARG A 93 -10.44 -5.58 9.23
C ARG A 93 -9.55 -6.77 9.58
N ASN A 94 -9.38 -7.67 8.62
CA ASN A 94 -8.33 -8.71 8.58
C ASN A 94 -7.53 -8.65 7.27
N MET A 95 -6.22 -8.87 7.38
CA MET A 95 -5.27 -8.98 6.27
C MET A 95 -4.77 -10.42 6.13
N ASP A 96 -5.04 -11.04 4.98
CA ASP A 96 -4.63 -12.41 4.72
C ASP A 96 -3.64 -12.41 3.55
N LEU A 97 -2.36 -12.63 3.87
CA LEU A 97 -1.30 -12.74 2.88
C LEU A 97 -0.48 -13.98 3.16
N GLU A 98 -0.30 -14.78 2.10
CA GLU A 98 0.61 -15.91 2.12
C GLU A 98 1.96 -15.55 1.47
N GLY A 99 2.99 -16.34 1.73
CA GLY A 99 4.22 -16.31 0.94
C GLY A 99 5.31 -15.35 1.39
N PHE A 100 5.15 -14.61 2.49
CA PHE A 100 6.25 -13.84 3.07
C PHE A 100 7.01 -14.65 4.11
N GLN A 101 8.32 -14.73 3.91
CA GLN A 101 9.27 -15.33 4.83
C GLN A 101 10.56 -14.50 4.82
N VAL A 102 11.11 -14.23 5.99
CA VAL A 102 12.42 -13.59 6.13
C VAL A 102 13.23 -14.35 7.18
N GLU A 103 14.46 -14.76 6.85
CA GLU A 103 15.38 -15.28 7.87
C GLU A 103 16.07 -14.12 8.58
N VAL A 104 15.99 -14.12 9.90
CA VAL A 104 16.74 -13.20 10.76
C VAL A 104 17.51 -14.05 11.76
N ASN A 105 18.84 -14.00 11.71
CA ASN A 105 19.74 -14.75 12.59
C ASN A 105 19.43 -16.27 12.64
N GLY A 106 19.09 -16.87 11.50
CA GLY A 106 18.75 -18.30 11.38
C GLY A 106 17.35 -18.67 11.87
N THR A 107 16.47 -17.68 12.09
CA THR A 107 15.06 -17.88 12.40
C THR A 107 14.19 -17.37 11.26
N THR A 108 13.30 -18.21 10.73
CA THR A 108 12.27 -17.82 9.76
C THR A 108 11.17 -17.02 10.46
N LEU A 109 10.95 -15.79 10.04
CA LEU A 109 9.85 -14.93 10.48
C LEU A 109 8.82 -14.78 9.35
N TYR A 110 7.54 -14.62 9.72
CA TYR A 110 6.43 -14.40 8.80
C TYR A 110 5.83 -13.01 9.02
N TYR A 111 4.74 -12.69 8.29
CA TYR A 111 4.08 -11.40 8.41
C TYR A 111 3.72 -11.02 9.86
N PRO A 112 3.12 -11.88 10.70
CA PRO A 112 2.75 -11.50 12.05
C PRO A 112 3.93 -11.06 12.92
N GLU A 113 5.10 -11.66 12.75
CA GLU A 113 6.30 -11.36 13.53
C GLU A 113 7.02 -10.08 13.10
N VAL A 114 6.77 -9.61 11.87
CA VAL A 114 7.42 -8.41 11.31
C VAL A 114 6.46 -7.25 11.07
N THR A 115 5.17 -7.44 11.31
CA THR A 115 4.16 -6.38 11.17
C THR A 115 4.33 -5.38 12.30
N VAL A 116 4.42 -4.10 11.93
CA VAL A 116 4.63 -3.01 12.88
C VAL A 116 3.53 -1.96 12.74
N GLU A 117 3.18 -1.35 13.87
CA GLU A 117 2.41 -0.12 13.89
C GLU A 117 3.39 1.08 13.86
N VAL A 118 3.17 1.99 12.93
CA VAL A 118 4.02 3.16 12.71
C VAL A 118 3.24 4.42 13.02
N LEU A 119 3.74 5.18 14.00
CA LEU A 119 3.23 6.49 14.35
C LEU A 119 3.89 7.57 13.48
N HIS A 120 3.11 8.18 12.60
CA HIS A 120 3.57 9.27 11.74
C HIS A 120 3.41 10.61 12.47
N MET A 121 4.49 11.38 12.55
CA MET A 121 4.54 12.63 13.30
C MET A 121 4.76 13.82 12.36
N ARG A 122 4.16 14.98 12.67
CA ARG A 122 4.42 16.25 11.97
C ARG A 122 4.54 17.40 12.97
N GLY A 123 5.68 18.10 12.93
CA GLY A 123 5.94 19.21 13.86
C GLY A 123 5.83 18.80 15.33
N GLY A 124 6.33 17.60 15.67
CA GLY A 124 6.29 17.05 17.03
C GLY A 124 4.94 16.52 17.49
N ARG A 125 3.90 16.51 16.65
CA ARG A 125 2.56 16.01 16.98
C ARG A 125 2.19 14.75 16.20
N PRO A 126 1.48 13.78 16.81
CA PRO A 126 0.86 12.66 16.10
C PRO A 126 -0.01 13.15 14.96
N LEU A 127 0.17 12.57 13.76
CA LEU A 127 -0.64 12.89 12.58
C LEU A 127 -1.58 11.74 12.24
N PHE A 128 -1.04 10.54 12.08
CA PHE A 128 -1.79 9.31 11.83
C PHE A 128 -0.97 8.09 12.27
N THR A 129 -1.63 6.96 12.45
CA THR A 129 -0.99 5.65 12.61
C THR A 129 -1.22 4.81 11.37
N SER A 130 -0.30 3.89 11.07
CA SER A 130 -0.45 2.92 9.98
C SER A 130 0.16 1.57 10.34
N VAL A 131 -0.40 0.50 9.81
CA VAL A 131 0.20 -0.83 9.88
C VAL A 131 1.08 -1.07 8.66
N GLN A 132 2.35 -1.41 8.88
CA GLN A 132 3.36 -1.58 7.83
C GLN A 132 4.16 -2.87 8.02
N TRP A 133 4.86 -3.25 6.95
CA TRP A 133 5.89 -4.30 6.95
C TRP A 133 7.27 -3.67 6.73
N PRO A 134 8.36 -4.40 7.02
CA PRO A 134 9.72 -3.89 6.83
C PRO A 134 9.94 -3.36 5.41
N GLY A 135 10.49 -2.15 5.30
CA GLY A 135 10.72 -1.49 4.01
C GLY A 135 9.48 -0.84 3.37
N GLY A 136 8.30 -0.97 3.98
CA GLY A 136 7.06 -0.36 3.50
C GLY A 136 7.04 1.15 3.69
N VAL A 137 7.06 1.89 2.57
CA VAL A 137 6.88 3.36 2.58
C VAL A 137 5.43 3.75 2.28
N GLY A 138 4.64 2.89 1.66
CA GLY A 138 3.21 3.15 1.47
C GLY A 138 2.35 2.81 2.69
N ILE A 139 1.03 3.00 2.60
CA ILE A 139 0.08 2.53 3.62
C ILE A 139 -0.98 1.62 3.01
N HIS A 140 -1.43 0.64 3.77
CA HIS A 140 -2.58 -0.20 3.41
C HIS A 140 -3.70 -0.13 4.45
N THR A 141 -3.34 0.04 5.72
CA THR A 141 -4.25 0.27 6.85
C THR A 141 -3.73 1.46 7.62
N ALA A 142 -4.57 2.45 7.88
CA ALA A 142 -4.19 3.65 8.62
C ALA A 142 -5.36 4.34 9.29
N MET A 143 -5.07 5.15 10.31
CA MET A 143 -6.04 6.00 10.98
C MET A 143 -5.43 7.36 11.30
N ARG A 144 -6.07 8.41 10.81
CA ARG A 144 -5.73 9.80 11.12
C ARG A 144 -6.33 10.23 12.46
N PHE A 145 -5.54 10.93 13.26
CA PHE A 145 -5.98 11.46 14.55
C PHE A 145 -6.78 12.77 14.42
N ASP A 146 -7.21 13.31 15.56
CA ASP A 146 -7.84 14.62 15.72
C ASP A 146 -9.15 14.79 14.92
N GLY A 147 -10.04 13.81 15.04
CA GLY A 147 -11.32 13.82 14.33
C GLY A 147 -11.19 13.52 12.84
N GLY A 148 -10.11 12.86 12.44
CA GLY A 148 -9.85 12.45 11.08
C GLY A 148 -10.64 11.22 10.65
N TRP A 149 -9.98 10.35 9.90
CA TRP A 149 -10.60 9.21 9.23
C TRP A 149 -9.65 8.01 9.21
N SER A 150 -10.23 6.82 9.11
CA SER A 150 -9.52 5.56 8.94
C SER A 150 -9.68 5.03 7.53
N PHE A 151 -8.71 4.24 7.11
CA PHE A 151 -8.58 3.71 5.77
C PHE A 151 -8.11 2.27 5.83
N GLU A 152 -8.71 1.45 5.00
CA GLU A 152 -8.11 0.20 4.54
C GLU A 152 -8.30 0.02 3.04
N GLN A 153 -7.51 -0.89 2.48
CA GLN A 153 -7.65 -1.37 1.12
C GLN A 153 -7.90 -2.87 1.12
N ASN A 154 -8.87 -3.30 0.31
CA ASN A 154 -9.09 -4.69 -0.04
C ASN A 154 -8.85 -4.90 -1.55
N THR A 155 -8.18 -6.01 -1.87
CA THR A 155 -7.86 -6.37 -3.26
C THR A 155 -9.13 -6.56 -4.09
N ARG A 156 -9.17 -5.92 -5.26
CA ARG A 156 -10.09 -6.27 -6.35
C ARG A 156 -9.28 -6.97 -7.43
N PHE A 157 -9.58 -8.25 -7.67
CA PHE A 157 -8.76 -9.09 -8.56
C PHE A 157 -8.69 -8.52 -9.98
N HIS A 158 -7.48 -8.51 -10.52
CA HIS A 158 -7.16 -7.98 -11.84
C HIS A 158 -5.96 -8.71 -12.44
N SER A 159 -5.65 -8.41 -13.69
CA SER A 159 -4.44 -8.92 -14.33
C SER A 159 -3.26 -8.02 -14.00
N ALA A 160 -2.25 -8.56 -13.33
CA ALA A 160 -1.01 -7.86 -13.01
C ALA A 160 -0.33 -7.24 -14.25
N ARG A 161 -0.28 -7.98 -15.36
CA ARG A 161 0.26 -7.45 -16.63
C ARG A 161 -0.53 -6.25 -17.14
N LYS A 162 -1.87 -6.27 -17.03
CA LYS A 162 -2.70 -5.11 -17.40
C LYS A 162 -2.43 -3.92 -16.48
N ALA A 163 -2.34 -4.14 -15.17
CA ALA A 163 -2.06 -3.09 -14.20
C ALA A 163 -0.69 -2.44 -14.43
N LEU A 164 0.33 -3.26 -14.69
CA LEU A 164 1.66 -2.78 -15.05
C LEU A 164 1.63 -1.91 -16.32
N ASN A 165 1.02 -2.41 -17.41
CA ASN A 165 0.91 -1.67 -18.65
C ASN A 165 0.15 -0.35 -18.44
N HIS A 166 -0.96 -0.40 -17.71
CA HIS A 166 -1.74 0.80 -17.38
C HIS A 166 -0.89 1.81 -16.60
N GLY A 167 -0.13 1.37 -15.59
CA GLY A 167 0.78 2.23 -14.82
C GLY A 167 1.84 2.90 -15.70
N LEU A 168 2.40 2.17 -16.67
CA LEU A 168 3.39 2.71 -17.61
C LEU A 168 2.77 3.68 -18.64
N ASP A 169 1.64 3.31 -19.25
CA ASP A 169 1.00 4.05 -20.33
C ASP A 169 0.31 5.33 -19.83
N HIS A 170 -0.28 5.28 -18.62
CA HIS A 170 -1.08 6.36 -18.05
C HIS A 170 -0.42 7.05 -16.85
N ARG A 171 0.82 6.65 -16.50
CA ARG A 171 1.56 7.17 -15.34
C ARG A 171 0.77 7.04 -14.03
N SER A 172 -0.06 6.00 -13.96
CA SER A 172 -0.89 5.69 -12.80
C SER A 172 -0.04 5.13 -11.68
N VAL A 173 -0.49 5.33 -10.44
CA VAL A 173 0.29 5.04 -9.23
C VAL A 173 -0.32 3.87 -8.46
N GLY A 174 0.53 3.16 -7.71
CA GLY A 174 0.06 2.19 -6.73
C GLY A 174 -0.76 2.86 -5.62
N PHE A 175 -1.74 2.15 -5.09
CA PHE A 175 -2.66 2.69 -4.09
C PHE A 175 -1.90 3.07 -2.82
N MET A 176 -0.86 2.31 -2.42
CA MET A 176 -0.26 2.49 -1.10
C MET A 176 0.41 3.87 -0.94
N LEU A 177 1.13 4.34 -1.95
CA LEU A 177 1.77 5.66 -1.95
C LEU A 177 0.72 6.78 -2.08
N SER A 178 -0.32 6.52 -2.85
CA SER A 178 -1.42 7.46 -3.09
C SER A 178 -2.25 7.68 -1.83
N ALA A 179 -2.68 6.59 -1.18
CA ALA A 179 -3.39 6.62 0.09
C ALA A 179 -2.55 7.33 1.16
N ARG A 180 -1.24 7.06 1.24
CA ARG A 180 -0.34 7.76 2.18
C ARG A 180 -0.37 9.27 1.95
N LYS A 181 -0.30 9.72 0.69
CA LYS A 181 -0.36 11.14 0.36
C LYS A 181 -1.68 11.77 0.80
N VAL A 182 -2.82 11.11 0.58
CA VAL A 182 -4.13 11.61 1.02
C VAL A 182 -4.17 11.67 2.55
N MET A 183 -3.72 10.61 3.22
CA MET A 183 -3.63 10.49 4.68
C MET A 183 -2.75 11.56 5.30
N GLU A 184 -1.63 11.92 4.67
CA GLU A 184 -0.74 12.98 5.14
C GLU A 184 -1.33 14.39 5.02
N THR A 185 -2.19 14.63 4.03
CA THR A 185 -2.56 15.99 3.59
C THR A 185 -4.02 16.35 3.80
N THR A 186 -4.88 15.38 4.14
CA THR A 186 -6.34 15.58 4.17
C THR A 186 -6.90 15.27 5.55
N PRO A 187 -7.31 16.30 6.31
CA PRO A 187 -7.73 16.12 7.69
C PRO A 187 -9.11 15.49 7.84
N ASP A 188 -10.04 15.80 6.97
CA ASP A 188 -11.46 15.45 7.09
C ASP A 188 -11.88 14.30 6.16
N PHE A 189 -12.91 13.56 6.60
CA PHE A 189 -13.46 12.40 5.90
C PHE A 189 -14.00 12.75 4.51
N GLU A 190 -14.84 13.77 4.40
CA GLU A 190 -15.52 14.11 3.13
C GLU A 190 -14.51 14.46 2.03
N THR A 191 -13.51 15.29 2.34
CA THR A 191 -12.45 15.64 1.38
C THR A 191 -11.56 14.43 1.08
N ALA A 192 -11.31 13.56 2.06
CA ALA A 192 -10.54 12.35 1.85
C ALA A 192 -11.25 11.41 0.87
N VAL A 193 -12.55 11.17 1.03
CA VAL A 193 -13.36 10.33 0.12
C VAL A 193 -13.29 10.87 -1.31
N LYS A 194 -13.49 12.18 -1.49
CA LYS A 194 -13.40 12.82 -2.82
C LYS A 194 -12.02 12.66 -3.46
N LYS A 195 -10.94 12.81 -2.67
CA LYS A 195 -9.57 12.64 -3.17
C LYS A 195 -9.24 11.19 -3.48
N LEU A 196 -9.70 10.25 -2.67
CA LEU A 196 -9.53 8.81 -2.89
C LEU A 196 -10.24 8.37 -4.17
N GLN A 197 -11.47 8.83 -4.39
CA GLN A 197 -12.24 8.59 -5.61
C GLN A 197 -11.59 9.16 -6.87
N ALA A 198 -10.79 10.22 -6.74
CA ALA A 198 -10.11 10.87 -7.86
C ALA A 198 -8.68 10.34 -8.11
N LEU A 199 -8.25 9.28 -7.41
CA LEU A 199 -6.89 8.73 -7.58
C LEU A 199 -6.74 8.04 -8.92
N ASN A 200 -5.71 8.42 -9.69
CA ASN A 200 -5.29 7.70 -10.89
C ASN A 200 -4.52 6.41 -10.52
N LEU A 201 -5.26 5.33 -10.25
CA LEU A 201 -4.70 4.04 -9.84
C LEU A 201 -4.31 3.19 -11.03
N MET A 202 -3.24 2.40 -10.88
CA MET A 202 -2.82 1.44 -11.90
C MET A 202 -3.63 0.13 -11.89
N ALA A 203 -4.40 -0.11 -10.83
CA ALA A 203 -5.23 -1.31 -10.69
C ALA A 203 -6.52 -1.00 -9.92
N PRO A 204 -7.58 -1.79 -10.14
CA PRO A 204 -8.81 -1.68 -9.36
C PRO A 204 -8.58 -2.05 -7.89
N SER A 205 -9.40 -1.48 -7.00
CA SER A 205 -9.31 -1.69 -5.55
C SER A 205 -10.64 -1.39 -4.87
N TYR A 206 -10.84 -1.94 -3.67
CA TYR A 206 -11.86 -1.44 -2.75
C TYR A 206 -11.17 -0.62 -1.66
N PHE A 207 -11.64 0.59 -1.42
CA PHE A 207 -11.24 1.39 -0.28
C PHE A 207 -12.38 1.46 0.72
N ILE A 208 -12.10 1.13 1.97
CA ILE A 208 -13.08 1.22 3.05
C ILE A 208 -12.61 2.33 3.96
N VAL A 209 -13.51 3.26 4.26
CA VAL A 209 -13.18 4.51 4.93
C VAL A 209 -14.24 4.80 5.99
N ALA A 210 -13.81 5.16 7.19
CA ALA A 210 -14.70 5.66 8.24
C ALA A 210 -14.21 7.00 8.76
N GLY A 211 -15.13 7.94 8.98
CA GLY A 211 -14.86 9.25 9.57
C GLY A 211 -15.17 9.29 11.06
N ALA A 212 -14.96 10.45 11.67
CA ALA A 212 -15.20 10.66 13.09
C ALA A 212 -16.63 11.18 13.39
N GLN A 213 -17.35 11.69 12.39
CA GLN A 213 -18.71 12.20 12.58
C GLN A 213 -19.76 11.08 12.47
N PRO A 214 -20.97 11.30 13.02
CA PRO A 214 -22.04 10.32 12.93
C PRO A 214 -22.29 9.86 11.49
N TRP A 215 -22.32 8.54 11.31
CA TRP A 215 -22.65 7.86 10.06
C TRP A 215 -21.65 8.04 8.91
N GLU A 216 -20.43 8.53 9.19
CA GLU A 216 -19.36 8.62 8.21
C GLU A 216 -18.71 7.25 7.98
N GLY A 217 -19.22 6.51 6.99
CA GLY A 217 -18.65 5.26 6.52
C GLY A 217 -18.93 5.05 5.04
N VAL A 218 -17.93 4.64 4.27
CA VAL A 218 -18.10 4.37 2.83
C VAL A 218 -17.18 3.25 2.36
N VAL A 219 -17.70 2.45 1.43
CA VAL A 219 -16.91 1.55 0.58
C VAL A 219 -16.85 2.18 -0.80
N ILE A 220 -15.63 2.42 -1.29
CA ILE A 220 -15.35 2.99 -2.60
C ILE A 220 -14.84 1.87 -3.49
N THR A 221 -15.59 1.55 -4.54
CA THR A 221 -15.12 0.65 -5.60
C THR A 221 -14.36 1.47 -6.66
N MET A 222 -13.07 1.20 -6.81
CA MET A 222 -12.19 1.88 -7.75
C MET A 222 -11.89 0.98 -8.95
N ASP A 223 -11.91 1.57 -10.14
CA ASP A 223 -11.28 1.03 -11.34
C ASP A 223 -9.90 1.67 -11.57
N ASP A 224 -9.12 1.11 -12.49
CA ASP A 224 -7.90 1.75 -12.97
C ASP A 224 -8.23 3.11 -13.63
N GLY A 225 -7.30 4.05 -13.55
CA GLY A 225 -7.52 5.42 -14.05
C GLY A 225 -8.31 6.34 -13.10
N GLY A 226 -8.88 5.82 -12.00
CA GLY A 226 -9.65 6.61 -11.03
C GLY A 226 -11.11 6.85 -11.40
N GLY A 227 -11.65 6.08 -12.35
CA GLY A 227 -13.04 6.11 -12.73
C GLY A 227 -13.88 5.01 -12.06
N ARG A 228 -15.20 5.08 -12.28
CA ARG A 228 -16.12 3.96 -12.07
C ARG A 228 -16.66 3.55 -13.43
N GLU A 229 -16.20 2.42 -13.94
CA GLU A 229 -16.69 1.82 -15.18
C GLU A 229 -18.16 1.38 -15.05
N PRO A 230 -18.92 1.35 -16.16
CA PRO A 230 -20.25 0.78 -16.16
C PRO A 230 -20.24 -0.68 -15.67
N GLY A 231 -21.00 -0.96 -14.61
CA GLY A 231 -21.08 -2.30 -14.02
C GLY A 231 -20.11 -2.56 -12.87
N THR A 232 -19.28 -1.58 -12.49
CA THR A 232 -18.51 -1.64 -11.26
C THR A 232 -19.45 -1.66 -10.05
N PRO A 233 -19.34 -2.66 -9.14
CA PRO A 233 -20.21 -2.83 -7.97
C PRO A 233 -20.34 -1.58 -7.11
#